data_AF-A0AA43ELZ4-F1
#
_entry.id   AF-A0AA43ELZ4-F1
#
_cell.length_a   1.000
_cell.length_b   1.000
_cell.length_c   1.000
_cell.angle_alpha   90.00
_cell.angle_beta   90.00
_cell.angle_gamma   90.00
#
_symmetry.space_group_name_H-M   'P 1'
#
loop_
_entity.id
_entity.type
_entity.pdbx_description
1 polymer ?
#
loop_
_entity_poly.entity_id
_entity_poly.type
_entity_poly.pdbx_seq_one_letter_code
_entity_poly.pdbx_strand_id
1 'polypeptide(L)' 'MAYCHHGMRSGDATGFLLQQGFSNVKNLIGGIDAWSVQIDGSVPRY' A
#
# COMPACT_ATOMS: atom_id res chain seq x y z
N MET A 1 3.44 4.72 5.83
CA MET A 1 2.40 3.97 5.08
C MET A 1 2.91 3.85 3.66
N ALA A 2 3.07 2.63 3.16
CA ALA A 2 3.56 2.37 1.81
C ALA A 2 2.42 1.79 0.97
N TYR A 3 2.23 2.34 -0.23
CA TYR A 3 1.21 1.86 -1.17
C TYR A 3 1.74 1.99 -2.60
N CYS A 4 1.51 0.96 -3.41
CA CYS A 4 1.75 0.99 -4.85
C CYS A 4 0.44 0.76 -5.59
N HIS A 5 0.49 0.70 -6.92
CA HIS A 5 -0.72 0.58 -7.74
C HIS A 5 -1.56 -0.68 -7.43
N HIS A 6 -0.90 -1.83 -7.31
CA HIS A 6 -1.55 -3.13 -7.02
C HIS A 6 -1.17 -3.77 -5.68
N GLY A 7 -0.52 -3.04 -4.77
CA GLY A 7 -0.13 -3.56 -3.44
C GLY A 7 1.05 -4.56 -3.38
N MET A 8 1.51 -5.13 -4.51
CA MET A 8 2.62 -6.10 -4.53
C MET A 8 3.99 -5.46 -4.18
N ARG A 9 4.38 -4.38 -4.88
CA ARG A 9 5.68 -3.72 -4.67
C ARG A 9 5.79 -3.00 -3.32
N SER A 10 4.67 -2.47 -2.82
CA SER A 10 4.62 -1.88 -1.49
C SER A 10 4.63 -2.93 -0.37
N GLY A 11 4.25 -4.18 -0.68
CA GLY A 11 4.40 -5.33 0.22
C GLY A 11 5.86 -5.63 0.54
N ASP A 12 6.70 -5.76 -0.48
CA ASP A 12 8.14 -6.00 -0.32
C ASP A 12 8.83 -4.85 0.44
N ALA A 13 8.49 -3.60 0.10
CA ALA A 13 9.00 -2.43 0.80
C ALA A 13 8.56 -2.38 2.27
N THR A 14 7.33 -2.81 2.56
CA THR A 14 6.82 -2.90 3.94
C THR A 14 7.55 -3.99 4.73
N GLY A 15 7.79 -5.15 4.11
CA GLY A 15 8.59 -6.24 4.69
C GLY A 15 10.02 -5.80 5.00
N PHE A 16 10.66 -5.08 4.08
CA PHE A 16 11.99 -4.51 4.28
C PHE A 16 12.03 -3.51 5.44
N LEU A 17 11.05 -2.60 5.52
CA LEU A 17 10.97 -1.61 6.61
C LEU A 17 10.68 -2.28 7.97
N LEU A 18 9.84 -3.32 8.00
CA LEU A 18 9.62 -4.12 9.21
C LEU A 18 10.92 -4.81 9.67
N GLN A 19 11.69 -5.37 8.74
CA GLN A 19 13.00 -5.96 9.04
C GLN A 19 14.03 -4.93 9.53
N GLN A 20 13.93 -3.68 9.09
CA GLN A 20 14.75 -2.59 9.60
C GLN A 20 14.33 -2.06 10.99
N GLY A 21 13.28 -2.63 11.59
CA GLY A 21 12.83 -2.26 12.94
C GLY A 21 11.78 -1.16 12.98
N PHE A 22 11.23 -0.75 11.83
CA PHE A 22 10.06 0.15 11.81
C PHE A 22 8.82 -0.63 12.24
N SER A 23 8.27 -0.32 13.42
CA SER A 23 7.13 -1.04 14.01
C SER A 23 5.75 -0.60 13.51
N ASN A 24 5.65 0.55 12.82
CA ASN A 24 4.37 1.12 12.38
C ASN A 24 4.31 1.30 10.86
N VAL A 25 4.63 0.24 10.11
CA VAL A 25 4.56 0.26 8.65
C VAL A 25 3.27 -0.43 8.20
N LYS A 26 2.43 0.33 7.52
CA LYS A 26 1.16 -0.15 6.96
C LYS A 26 1.30 -0.27 5.45
N ASN A 27 1.03 -1.47 4.92
CA ASN A 27 0.88 -1.72 3.49
C ASN A 27 -0.59 -1.63 3.12
N LEU A 28 -0.91 -0.90 2.06
CA LEU A 28 -2.24 -0.88 1.48
C LEU A 28 -2.42 -2.13 0.60
N ILE A 29 -3.10 -3.15 1.13
CA ILE A 29 -3.39 -4.40 0.40
C ILE A 29 -4.30 -4.07 -0.80
N GLY A 30 -3.91 -4.52 -2.00
CA GLY A 30 -4.61 -4.20 -3.25
C GLY A 30 -4.26 -2.83 -3.85
N GLY A 31 -3.39 -2.06 -3.17
CA GLY A 31 -2.88 -0.80 -3.68
C GLY A 31 -3.93 0.31 -3.74
N ILE A 32 -3.55 1.44 -4.36
CA ILE A 32 -4.45 2.58 -4.51
C ILE A 32 -5.67 2.26 -5.38
N ASP A 33 -5.54 1.25 -6.22
CA ASP A 33 -6.61 0.75 -7.09
C ASP A 33 -7.74 0.13 -6.26
N ALA A 34 -7.40 -0.72 -5.28
CA ALA A 34 -8.39 -1.29 -4.36
C ALA A 34 -8.99 -0.23 -3.42
N TRP A 35 -8.19 0.75 -2.99
CA TRP A 35 -8.70 1.86 -2.17
C TRP A 35 -9.67 2.75 -2.94
N SER A 36 -9.36 3.06 -4.21
CA SER A 36 -10.24 3.83 -5.09
C SER A 36 -11.58 3.11 -5.31
N VAL A 37 -11.57 1.78 -5.41
CA VAL A 37 -12.78 0.99 -5.60
C VAL A 37 -13.58 0.78 -4.30
N GLN A 38 -12.90 0.53 -3.17
CA GLN A 38 -13.56 0.08 -1.94
C GLN A 38 -13.81 1.19 -0.91
N ILE A 39 -13.05 2.29 -0.95
CA ILE A 39 -13.10 3.35 0.08
C ILE A 39 -13.40 4.72 -0.53
N ASP A 40 -12.65 5.15 -1.56
CA ASP A 40 -12.74 6.52 -2.07
C ASP A 40 -12.58 6.61 -3.59
N GLY A 41 -13.71 6.62 -4.29
CA GLY A 41 -13.78 6.73 -5.75
C GLY A 41 -13.39 8.10 -6.32
N SER A 42 -13.07 9.09 -5.49
CA SER A 42 -12.51 10.37 -5.95
C SER A 42 -11.03 10.26 -6.34
N VAL A 43 -10.35 9.20 -5.90
CA VAL A 43 -8.94 8.96 -6.21
C VAL A 43 -8.81 8.42 -7.63
N PRO A 44 -8.12 9.14 -8.56
CA PRO A 44 -7.99 8.72 -9.94
C PRO A 44 -7.15 7.45 -10.07
N ARG A 45 -7.69 6.45 -10.80
CA ARG A 45 -6.95 5.24 -11.19
C ARG A 45 -6.15 5.52 -12.47
N TYR A 46 -4.83 5.44 -12.37
CA TYR A 46 -3.87 5.52 -13.49
C TYR A 46 -3.02 4.23 -13.43
#